data_AF-A0A821XEB5-F1
#
_entry.id   AF-A0A821XEB5-F1
#
_cell.length_a   1.000
_cell.length_b   1.000
_cell.length_c   1.000
_cell.angle_alpha   90.00
_cell.angle_beta   90.00
_cell.angle_gamma   90.00
#
_symmetry.space_group_name_H-M   'P 1'
#
loop_
_entity.id
_entity.type
_entity.pdbx_description
1 polymer ?
#
loop_
_entity_poly.entity_id
_entity_poly.type
_entity_poly.pdbx_seq_one_letter_code
_entity_poly.pdbx_strand_id
1 'polypeptide(L)'
;KFNNTQNRLYSVNLANGQIERLAENFFGSIMGYTMKNDDGVYILGQLGTEVHVYTQQSSTKNLIHHNGWNGTYRSIVSSRNTNSIAYVYSSFEKPMEVYFINNIAQLQSSLAITNFNRLFTERDLPQAKA
;
A
#
# COMPACT_ATOMS: atom_id res chain seq x y z
N LYS A 1 8.69 -23.76 -10.59
CA LYS A 1 7.24 -23.72 -10.93
C LYS A 1 6.66 -22.44 -10.32
N PHE A 2 6.29 -21.45 -11.14
CA PHE A 2 5.75 -20.18 -10.63
C PHE A 2 4.40 -20.43 -9.99
N ASN A 3 4.25 -20.08 -8.70
CA ASN A 3 2.97 -20.14 -8.00
C ASN A 3 2.11 -18.96 -8.50
N ASN A 4 1.44 -19.20 -9.63
CA ASN A 4 0.85 -18.18 -10.51
C ASN A 4 -0.51 -17.65 -10.04
N THR A 5 -0.86 -17.89 -8.77
CA THR A 5 -2.15 -17.47 -8.18
C THR A 5 -2.09 -16.09 -7.52
N GLN A 6 -0.89 -15.56 -7.28
CA GLN A 6 -0.69 -14.25 -6.65
C GLN A 6 -0.43 -13.18 -7.70
N ASN A 7 -1.04 -12.01 -7.52
CA ASN A 7 -0.77 -10.85 -8.36
C ASN A 7 0.68 -10.39 -8.18
N ARG A 8 1.35 -10.07 -9.29
CA ARG A 8 2.75 -9.65 -9.34
C ARG A 8 2.87 -8.31 -10.06
N LEU A 9 3.98 -7.61 -9.81
CA LEU A 9 4.29 -6.34 -10.45
C LEU A 9 5.51 -6.50 -11.35
N TYR A 10 5.40 -6.01 -12.58
CA TYR A 10 6.48 -6.03 -13.57
C TYR A 10 6.70 -4.63 -14.13
N SER A 11 7.95 -4.29 -14.40
CA SER A 11 8.33 -3.17 -15.25
C SER A 11 8.72 -3.69 -16.64
N VAL A 12 8.45 -2.89 -17.66
CA VAL A 12 8.85 -3.18 -19.04
C VAL A 12 9.64 -1.99 -19.55
N ASN A 13 10.88 -2.23 -19.97
CA ASN A 13 11.69 -1.24 -20.66
C ASN A 13 11.21 -1.14 -22.11
N LEU A 14 10.74 0.04 -22.51
CA LEU A 14 10.16 0.25 -23.84
C LEU A 14 11.20 0.32 -24.98
N ALA A 15 12.48 0.54 -24.67
CA ALA A 15 13.53 0.64 -25.67
C ALA A 15 14.06 -0.73 -26.12
N ASN A 16 14.16 -1.68 -25.19
CA ASN A 16 14.74 -3.02 -25.46
C ASN A 16 13.77 -4.18 -25.17
N GLY A 17 12.55 -3.91 -24.68
CA GLY A 17 11.56 -4.93 -24.32
C GLY A 17 11.90 -5.74 -23.08
N GLN A 18 12.92 -5.37 -22.31
CA GLN A 18 13.33 -6.09 -21.11
C GLN A 18 12.23 -6.00 -20.05
N ILE A 19 11.80 -7.15 -19.54
CA ILE A 19 10.81 -7.27 -18.48
C ILE A 19 11.52 -7.59 -17.18
N GLU A 20 11.25 -6.82 -16.13
CA GLU A 20 11.79 -7.07 -14.80
C GLU A 20 10.65 -7.22 -13.80
N ARG A 21 10.82 -8.13 -12.84
CA ARG A 21 9.85 -8.32 -11.77
C ARG A 21 10.22 -7.45 -10.57
N LEU A 22 9.27 -6.64 -10.12
CA LEU A 22 9.34 -5.94 -8.84
C LEU A 22 8.83 -6.85 -7.72
N ALA A 23 9.29 -6.60 -6.49
CA ALA A 23 8.95 -7.35 -5.30
C ALA A 23 9.13 -8.88 -5.49
N GLU A 24 10.23 -9.30 -6.12
CA GLU A 24 10.44 -10.71 -6.50
C GLU A 24 10.38 -11.65 -5.29
N ASN A 25 11.00 -11.24 -4.19
CA ASN A 25 11.05 -11.99 -2.92
C ASN A 25 9.83 -11.78 -2.02
N PHE A 26 8.79 -11.07 -2.48
CA PHE A 26 7.58 -10.88 -1.70
C PHE A 26 6.67 -12.12 -1.82
N PHE A 27 6.46 -12.77 -0.67
CA PHE A 27 5.66 -14.00 -0.59
C PHE A 27 4.14 -13.76 -0.68
N GLY A 28 3.71 -12.51 -0.61
CA GLY A 28 2.31 -12.09 -0.70
C GLY A 28 1.83 -11.75 -2.11
N SER A 29 0.63 -11.19 -2.19
CA SER A 29 0.00 -10.75 -3.45
C SER A 29 0.05 -9.22 -3.59
N ILE A 30 0.35 -8.70 -4.78
CA ILE A 30 0.34 -7.25 -5.04
C ILE A 30 -1.09 -6.77 -5.30
N MET A 31 -1.58 -5.84 -4.48
CA MET A 31 -2.94 -5.31 -4.55
C MET A 31 -3.06 -3.97 -5.27
N GLY A 32 -1.94 -3.27 -5.45
CA GLY A 32 -1.90 -2.00 -6.14
C GLY A 32 -0.51 -1.38 -6.06
N TYR A 33 -0.29 -0.34 -6.84
CA TYR A 33 0.95 0.40 -6.83
C TYR A 33 0.76 1.81 -7.38
N THR A 34 1.69 2.71 -7.09
CA THR A 34 1.79 4.04 -7.70
C THR A 34 3.25 4.49 -7.75
N MET A 35 3.60 5.36 -8.69
CA MET A 35 4.97 5.86 -8.87
C MET A 35 5.32 6.90 -7.81
N LYS A 36 6.50 6.79 -7.22
CA LYS A 36 7.09 7.83 -6.36
C LYS A 36 7.58 9.00 -7.22
N ASN A 37 7.85 10.13 -6.58
CA ASN A 37 8.46 11.30 -7.21
C ASN A 37 9.94 11.09 -7.61
N ASP A 38 10.59 10.06 -7.08
CA ASP A 38 11.98 9.70 -7.36
C ASP A 38 12.10 8.48 -8.30
N ASP A 39 11.08 8.22 -9.12
CA ASP A 39 10.97 7.06 -10.04
C ASP A 39 10.94 5.68 -9.38
N GLY A 40 10.92 5.61 -8.04
CA GLY A 40 10.58 4.39 -7.32
C GLY A 40 9.07 4.09 -7.37
N VAL A 41 8.66 3.04 -6.67
CA VAL A 41 7.26 2.60 -6.64
C VAL A 41 6.80 2.40 -5.20
N TYR A 42 5.62 2.91 -4.86
CA TYR A 42 4.84 2.47 -3.70
C TYR A 42 4.03 1.24 -4.09
N ILE A 43 4.05 0.21 -3.26
CA ILE A 43 3.42 -1.08 -3.52
C ILE A 43 2.50 -1.43 -2.34
N LEU A 44 1.28 -1.86 -2.64
CA LEU A 44 0.36 -2.44 -1.66
C LEU A 44 0.52 -3.96 -1.68
N GLY A 45 1.14 -4.53 -0.64
CA GLY A 45 1.42 -5.95 -0.54
C GLY A 45 0.50 -6.62 0.48
N GLN A 46 -0.28 -7.62 0.02
CA GLN A 46 -1.13 -8.43 0.89
C GLN A 46 -0.37 -9.61 1.48
N LEU A 47 -0.38 -9.72 2.82
CA LEU A 47 0.05 -10.89 3.58
C LEU A 47 -1.09 -11.33 4.50
N GLY A 48 -1.57 -12.56 4.33
CA GLY A 48 -2.76 -13.04 5.03
C GLY A 48 -3.99 -12.18 4.68
N THR A 49 -4.61 -11.58 5.70
CA THR A 49 -5.79 -10.71 5.56
C THR A 49 -5.45 -9.22 5.53
N GLU A 50 -4.18 -8.85 5.74
CA GLU A 50 -3.74 -7.47 5.80
C GLU A 50 -3.03 -7.04 4.53
N VAL A 51 -3.10 -5.75 4.22
CA VAL A 51 -2.43 -5.15 3.07
C VAL A 51 -1.57 -4.01 3.59
N HIS A 52 -0.26 -4.11 3.42
CA HIS A 52 0.72 -3.15 3.93
C HIS A 52 1.38 -2.36 2.81
N VAL A 53 2.02 -1.24 3.16
CA VAL A 53 2.70 -0.37 2.20
C VAL A 53 4.19 -0.72 2.15
N TYR A 54 4.68 -0.95 0.93
CA TYR A 54 6.08 -1.19 0.63
C TYR A 54 6.59 -0.16 -0.37
N THR A 55 7.91 0.01 -0.45
CA THR A 55 8.55 0.72 -1.57
C THR A 55 9.66 -0.07 -2.18
N GLN A 56 9.87 0.11 -3.48
CA GLN A 56 11.04 -0.41 -4.17
C GLN A 56 11.50 0.60 -5.23
N GLN A 57 12.80 0.86 -5.30
CA GLN A 57 13.36 1.81 -6.27
C GLN A 57 13.48 1.20 -7.67
N SER A 58 13.89 -0.06 -7.76
CA SER A 58 13.99 -0.84 -9.00
C SER A 58 14.07 -2.33 -8.65
N SER A 59 13.98 -3.20 -9.65
CA SER A 59 14.05 -4.66 -9.50
C SER A 59 15.28 -5.15 -8.73
N THR A 60 16.40 -4.43 -8.85
CA THR A 60 17.68 -4.75 -8.20
C THR A 60 17.81 -4.19 -6.78
N LYS A 61 16.89 -3.31 -6.34
CA LYS A 61 16.92 -2.70 -5.01
C LYS A 61 15.98 -3.44 -4.06
N ASN A 62 16.29 -3.40 -2.77
CA ASN A 62 15.50 -4.06 -1.75
C ASN A 62 14.07 -3.52 -1.70
N LEU A 63 13.11 -4.42 -1.48
CA LEU A 63 11.76 -4.07 -1.09
C LEU A 63 11.77 -3.63 0.38
N ILE A 64 11.30 -2.42 0.65
CA ILE A 64 11.27 -1.83 1.99
C ILE A 64 9.83 -1.83 2.49
N HIS A 65 9.57 -2.47 3.62
CA HIS A 65 8.30 -2.38 4.34
C HIS A 65 8.23 -1.06 5.11
N HIS A 66 7.10 -0.35 5.04
CA HIS A 66 6.86 0.84 5.85
C HIS A 66 5.87 0.52 6.96
N ASN A 67 6.30 0.72 8.19
CA ASN A 67 5.45 0.50 9.34
C ASN A 67 4.30 1.51 9.34
N GLY A 68 3.08 0.99 9.26
CA GLY A 68 1.83 1.74 9.40
C GLY A 68 0.98 1.18 10.52
N TRP A 69 -0.34 1.32 10.42
CA TRP A 69 -1.29 0.62 11.27
C TRP A 69 -1.60 -0.76 10.69
N ASN A 70 -1.85 -1.73 11.58
CA ASN A 70 -2.37 -3.04 11.19
C ASN A 70 -3.74 -2.88 10.52
N GLY A 71 -3.96 -3.53 9.39
CA GLY A 71 -5.19 -3.40 8.61
C GLY A 71 -4.96 -3.49 7.11
N THR A 72 -5.80 -2.77 6.36
CA THR A 72 -5.82 -2.86 4.90
C THR A 72 -5.68 -1.47 4.28
N TYR A 73 -4.54 -1.24 3.65
CA TYR A 73 -4.30 -0.09 2.77
C TYR A 73 -4.79 -0.38 1.34
N ARG A 74 -5.44 0.59 0.69
CA ARG A 74 -6.02 0.51 -0.67
C ARG A 74 -5.86 1.83 -1.42
N SER A 75 -6.04 1.79 -2.74
CA SER A 75 -6.15 2.98 -3.61
C SER A 75 -5.06 4.03 -3.37
N ILE A 76 -3.81 3.60 -3.27
CA ILE A 76 -2.68 4.49 -3.02
C ILE A 76 -2.38 5.35 -4.26
N VAL A 77 -2.26 6.65 -4.06
CA VAL A 77 -1.85 7.62 -5.08
C VAL A 77 -0.81 8.56 -4.48
N SER A 78 0.09 9.05 -5.33
CA SER A 78 1.23 9.86 -4.92
C SER A 78 1.38 11.07 -5.83
N SER A 79 1.90 12.15 -5.26
CA SER A 79 2.29 13.33 -6.03
C SER A 79 3.57 13.06 -6.81
N ARG A 80 3.66 13.56 -8.05
CA ARG A 80 4.92 13.55 -8.82
C ARG A 80 5.88 14.68 -8.40
N ASN A 81 5.36 15.74 -7.79
CA ASN A 81 6.13 16.94 -7.46
C ASN A 81 6.53 17.01 -5.98
N THR A 82 5.89 16.20 -5.13
CA THR A 82 6.11 16.17 -3.68
C THR A 82 6.16 14.73 -3.18
N ASN A 83 6.59 14.52 -1.93
CA ASN A 83 6.55 13.20 -1.27
C ASN A 83 5.16 12.81 -0.74
N SER A 84 4.13 13.59 -1.09
CA SER A 84 2.78 13.43 -0.53
C SER A 84 2.06 12.23 -1.13
N ILE A 85 1.25 11.57 -0.31
CA ILE A 85 0.52 10.35 -0.63
C ILE A 85 -0.90 10.48 -0.10
N ALA A 86 -1.88 10.04 -0.89
CA ALA A 86 -3.22 9.77 -0.42
C ALA A 86 -3.54 8.29 -0.59
N TYR A 87 -4.32 7.72 0.33
CA TYR A 87 -4.72 6.32 0.30
C TYR A 87 -6.01 6.11 1.07
N VAL A 88 -6.65 4.97 0.82
CA VAL A 88 -7.76 4.48 1.63
C VAL A 88 -7.21 3.49 2.65
N TYR A 89 -7.66 3.60 3.89
CA TYR A 89 -7.30 2.64 4.93
C TYR A 89 -8.52 2.24 5.76
N SER A 90 -8.55 0.99 6.18
CA SER A 90 -9.53 0.43 7.12
C SER A 90 -8.88 -0.64 7.99
N SER A 91 -9.39 -0.80 9.20
CA SER A 91 -9.14 -1.95 10.04
C SER A 91 -10.40 -2.35 10.80
N PHE A 92 -10.26 -3.28 11.72
CA PHE A 92 -11.35 -3.65 12.59
C PHE A 92 -11.85 -2.52 13.49
N GLU A 93 -10.93 -1.67 13.96
CA GLU A 93 -11.20 -0.56 14.87
C GLU A 93 -11.35 0.78 14.15
N LYS A 94 -11.03 0.83 12.84
CA LYS A 94 -11.03 2.06 12.05
C LYS A 94 -11.87 1.86 10.79
N PRO A 95 -12.95 2.63 10.60
CA PRO A 95 -13.73 2.52 9.39
C PRO A 95 -12.90 2.92 8.17
N MET A 96 -13.40 2.54 6.99
CA MET A 96 -12.76 2.90 5.73
C MET A 96 -12.82 4.40 5.51
N GLU A 97 -11.66 5.06 5.49
CA GLU A 97 -11.56 6.50 5.24
C GLU A 97 -10.39 6.79 4.30
N VAL A 98 -10.38 8.00 3.73
CA VAL A 98 -9.28 8.52 2.95
C VAL A 98 -8.32 9.25 3.87
N TYR A 99 -7.03 8.99 3.72
CA TYR A 99 -5.94 9.59 4.47
C TYR A 99 -5.02 10.33 3.52
N PHE A 100 -4.40 11.39 4.04
CA PHE A 100 -3.37 12.15 3.33
C PHE A 100 -2.17 12.33 4.24
N ILE A 101 -0.97 12.09 3.69
CA ILE A 101 0.30 12.31 4.37
C ILE A 101 1.27 13.03 3.43
N ASN A 102 2.18 13.83 4.00
CA ASN A 102 3.20 14.55 3.25
C ASN A 102 4.46 13.70 2.99
N ASN A 103 4.62 12.61 3.73
CA ASN A 103 5.72 11.68 3.59
C ASN A 103 5.33 10.30 4.13
N ILE A 104 5.86 9.23 3.53
CA ILE A 104 5.63 7.84 3.94
C ILE A 104 5.96 7.56 5.43
N ALA A 105 6.90 8.29 6.02
CA ALA A 105 7.24 8.20 7.43
C ALA A 105 6.08 8.59 8.37
N GLN A 106 5.02 9.23 7.86
CA GLN A 106 3.83 9.64 8.62
C GLN A 106 2.71 8.58 8.60
N LEU A 107 2.96 7.36 8.08
CA LEU A 107 1.96 6.29 7.98
C LEU A 107 1.32 5.87 9.31
N GLN A 108 2.02 6.03 10.44
CA GLN A 108 1.48 5.72 11.78
C GLN A 108 0.77 6.89 12.44
N SER A 109 1.02 8.13 11.99
CA SER A 109 0.48 9.36 12.56
C SER A 109 -0.50 10.05 11.60
N SER A 110 -1.04 9.29 10.64
CA SER A 110 -1.89 9.80 9.58
C SER A 110 -3.23 10.25 10.14
N LEU A 111 -3.82 11.28 9.52
CA LEU A 111 -5.16 11.74 9.84
C LEU A 111 -6.07 11.55 8.64
N ALA A 112 -7.30 11.10 8.90
CA ALA A 112 -8.31 10.98 7.86
C ALA A 112 -8.71 12.38 7.39
N ILE A 113 -8.83 12.56 6.08
CA ILE A 113 -9.39 13.77 5.46
C ILE A 113 -10.89 13.63 5.19
N THR A 114 -11.44 12.44 5.46
CA THR A 114 -12.86 12.12 5.34
C THR A 114 -13.41 11.60 6.67
N ASN A 115 -14.73 11.67 6.81
CA ASN A 115 -15.48 11.08 7.92
C ASN A 115 -16.81 10.54 7.38
N PHE A 116 -16.74 9.75 6.30
CA PHE A 116 -17.92 9.24 5.62
C PHE A 116 -18.64 8.17 6.44
N ASN A 117 -17.89 7.46 7.28
CA ASN A 117 -18.36 6.29 8.01
C ASN A 117 -18.59 6.59 9.50
N ARG A 118 -19.01 7.82 9.83
CA ARG A 118 -19.24 8.29 11.21
C ARG A 118 -20.11 7.33 12.03
N LEU A 119 -21.12 6.71 11.42
CA LEU A 119 -22.00 5.74 12.10
C LEU A 119 -21.26 4.52 12.66
N PHE A 120 -20.13 4.13 12.07
CA PHE A 120 -19.28 3.04 12.57
C PHE A 120 -18.34 3.50 13.70
N THR A 121 -18.10 4.81 13.84
CA THR A 121 -17.39 5.38 14.99
C THR A 121 -18.31 5.68 16.17
N GLU A 122 -19.62 5.76 15.95
CA GLU A 122 -20.63 6.12 16.95
C GLU A 122 -21.35 4.91 17.57
N ARG A 123 -20.96 3.69 17.16
CA ARG A 123 -21.56 2.44 17.62
C ARG A 123 -20.45 1.44 17.92
N ASP A 124 -20.64 0.65 18.97
CA ASP A 124 -19.73 -0.46 19.26
C ASP A 124 -19.73 -1.44 18.09
N LEU A 125 -18.56 -1.62 17.47
CA LEU A 125 -18.37 -2.61 16.42
C LEU A 125 -18.32 -4.01 17.05
N PRO A 126 -18.93 -5.03 16.40
CA PRO A 126 -18.92 -6.39 16.92
C PRO A 126 -17.48 -6.88 17.01
N GLN A 127 -17.00 -7.14 18.24
CA GLN A 127 -15.62 -7.53 18.54
C GLN A 127 -15.33 -8.98 18.11
N ALA A 128 -14.17 -9.23 17.49
CA ALA A 128 -13.72 -10.58 17.20
C ALA A 128 -13.45 -11.29 18.54
N LYS A 129 -13.79 -12.57 18.63
CA LYS A 129 -13.49 -13.36 19.83
C LYS A 129 -11.97 -13.50 19.95
N ALA A 130 -11.42 -13.07 21.10
CA ALA A 130 -10.02 -13.32 21.47
C ALA A 130 -9.75 -14.81 21.69
#